data_AF-A0A419GBX4-F1
#
_entry.id   AF-A0A419GBX4-F1
#
_cell.length_a   1.000
_cell.length_b   1.000
_cell.length_c   1.000
_cell.angle_alpha   90.00
_cell.angle_beta   90.00
_cell.angle_gamma   90.00
#
_symmetry.space_group_name_H-M   'P 1'
#
loop_
_entity.id
_entity.type
_entity.pdbx_description
1 polymer ?
#
loop_
_entity_poly.entity_id
_entity_poly.type
_entity_poly.pdbx_seq_one_letter_code
_entity_poly.pdbx_strand_id
1 'polypeptide(L)'
;MRILHRRRTQSFSEFIFRPSRQKRGAEHLPCCPTDDQAEVLVPDKIKIEDVLAIAVKDESQAKNERARLKYSYVDPDTFNFVVAPDFYNKHSLSSMIRRGVQPSEKSFSGNSDD
;
A
#
# COMPACT_ATOMS: atom_id res chain seq x y z
N MET A 1 16.75 -5.18 53.24
CA MET A 1 17.17 -4.53 51.98
C MET A 1 15.92 -4.35 51.11
N ARG A 2 15.37 -3.12 51.05
CA ARG A 2 14.22 -2.73 50.22
C ARG A 2 14.76 -2.11 48.93
N ILE A 3 14.32 -2.58 47.77
CA ILE A 3 14.58 -1.89 46.51
C ILE A 3 13.21 -1.49 45.93
N LEU A 4 12.99 -0.18 45.87
CA LEU A 4 11.79 0.46 45.36
C LEU A 4 12.00 0.82 43.87
N HIS A 5 11.05 0.40 43.02
CA HIS A 5 10.53 1.02 41.79
C HIS A 5 11.41 1.93 40.91
N ARG A 6 11.45 1.59 39.61
CA ARG A 6 11.07 2.54 38.54
C ARG A 6 10.79 1.80 37.22
N ARG A 7 9.52 1.44 36.95
CA ARG A 7 9.11 1.15 35.57
C ARG A 7 8.91 2.49 34.87
N ARG A 8 9.76 2.77 33.87
CA ARG A 8 9.62 3.90 32.95
C ARG A 8 8.33 3.70 32.17
N THR A 9 7.29 4.46 32.52
CA THR A 9 6.19 4.75 31.60
C THR A 9 6.79 5.54 30.44
N GLN A 10 6.90 4.92 29.27
CA GLN A 10 7.07 5.71 28.05
C GLN A 10 5.75 6.44 27.83
N SER A 11 5.79 7.75 28.05
CA SER A 11 4.77 8.68 27.63
C SER A 11 4.47 8.44 26.16
N PHE A 12 3.24 8.00 25.88
CA PHE A 12 2.62 7.97 24.56
C PHE A 12 2.39 9.43 24.13
N SER A 13 3.46 10.20 23.93
CA SER A 13 3.36 11.55 23.40
C SER A 13 3.04 11.43 21.92
N GLU A 14 1.74 11.42 21.63
CA GLU A 14 1.15 12.19 20.53
C GLU A 14 2.05 12.26 19.28
N PHE A 15 2.12 11.16 18.53
CA PHE A 15 2.38 11.27 17.11
C PHE A 15 1.14 11.87 16.46
N ILE A 16 0.90 13.16 16.71
CA ILE A 16 -0.13 13.92 16.01
C ILE A 16 0.31 13.93 14.55
N PHE A 17 -0.36 13.11 13.74
CA PHE A 17 -0.37 13.26 12.29
C PHE A 17 -0.76 14.72 12.00
N ARG A 18 0.23 15.53 11.62
CA ARG A 18 -0.03 16.89 11.14
C ARG A 18 -0.31 16.77 9.66
N PRO A 19 -1.57 16.84 9.20
CA PRO A 19 -1.84 16.87 7.78
C PRO A 19 -1.11 18.07 7.19
N SER A 20 -0.18 17.82 6.27
CA SER A 20 0.38 18.91 5.49
C SER A 20 -0.73 19.41 4.58
N ARG A 21 -1.23 20.63 4.81
CA ARG A 21 -2.22 21.27 3.93
C ARG A 21 -1.58 21.63 2.59
N GLN A 22 -1.33 20.62 1.76
CA GLN A 22 -0.82 20.81 0.41
C GLN A 22 -1.97 21.33 -0.46
N LYS A 23 -1.69 22.38 -1.23
CA LYS A 23 -2.62 22.87 -2.25
C LYS A 23 -2.38 22.05 -3.52
N ARG A 24 -3.46 21.72 -4.23
CA ARG A 24 -3.38 21.09 -5.55
C ARG A 24 -2.57 21.99 -6.49
N GLY A 25 -1.47 21.48 -7.02
CA GLY A 25 -0.72 22.16 -8.08
C GLY A 25 -1.42 22.07 -9.43
N ALA A 26 -1.04 22.94 -10.39
CA ALA A 26 -1.60 22.93 -11.75
C ALA A 26 -1.33 21.62 -12.51
N GLU A 27 -0.26 20.89 -12.13
CA GLU A 27 0.14 19.63 -12.76
C GLU A 27 -0.49 18.40 -12.08
N HIS A 28 -1.20 18.53 -10.94
CA HIS A 28 -1.84 17.38 -10.31
C HIS A 28 -2.94 16.83 -11.22
N LEU A 29 -2.98 15.51 -11.41
CA LEU A 29 -4.14 14.88 -12.04
C LEU A 29 -5.40 15.14 -11.21
N PRO A 30 -6.57 15.35 -11.85
CA PRO A 30 -7.83 15.58 -11.16
C PRO A 30 -8.20 14.47 -10.17
N CYS A 31 -7.83 13.22 -10.49
CA CYS A 31 -8.09 12.04 -9.67
C CYS A 31 -7.12 11.87 -8.48
N CYS A 32 -5.97 12.54 -8.49
CA CYS A 32 -4.98 12.38 -7.43
C CYS A 32 -5.39 13.13 -6.15
N PRO A 33 -5.18 12.54 -4.96
CA PRO A 33 -5.39 13.24 -3.71
C PRO A 33 -4.36 14.38 -3.55
N THR A 34 -4.70 15.38 -2.74
CA THR A 34 -3.77 16.45 -2.34
C THR A 34 -2.88 16.03 -1.18
N ASP A 35 -3.31 15.04 -0.41
CA ASP A 35 -2.56 14.44 0.69
C ASP A 35 -2.15 13.01 0.27
N ASP A 36 -0.87 12.67 0.46
CA ASP A 36 -0.32 11.35 0.17
C ASP A 36 -0.80 10.27 1.18
N GLN A 37 -1.61 10.65 2.18
CA GLN A 37 -2.20 9.79 3.21
C GLN A 37 -3.74 9.77 3.15
N ALA A 38 -4.30 9.67 1.96
CA ALA A 38 -5.75 9.49 1.80
C ALA A 38 -6.15 8.05 2.15
N GLU A 39 -6.54 7.81 3.40
CA GLU A 39 -7.21 6.58 3.82
C GLU A 39 -8.72 6.68 3.54
N VAL A 40 -9.33 5.61 3.01
CA VAL A 40 -10.77 5.51 2.82
C VAL A 40 -11.31 4.41 3.73
N LEU A 41 -12.28 4.77 4.58
CA LEU A 41 -12.95 3.80 5.44
C LEU A 41 -14.01 3.03 4.64
N VAL A 42 -13.85 1.71 4.55
CA VAL A 42 -14.88 0.81 4.01
C VAL A 42 -15.73 0.33 5.19
N PRO A 43 -17.06 0.58 5.18
CA PRO A 43 -17.92 0.32 6.35
C PRO A 43 -18.13 -1.17 6.65
N ASP A 44 -17.83 -2.05 5.69
CA ASP A 44 -17.96 -3.51 5.80
C ASP A 44 -16.84 -4.19 5.00
N LYS A 45 -16.95 -5.50 4.81
CA LYS A 45 -16.02 -6.33 4.04
C LYS A 45 -16.06 -5.96 2.55
N ILE A 46 -14.89 -5.99 1.94
CA ILE A 46 -14.73 -5.97 0.48
C ILE A 46 -14.92 -7.39 -0.01
N LYS A 47 -15.79 -7.61 -1.00
CA LYS A 47 -15.91 -8.94 -1.61
C LYS A 47 -14.69 -9.21 -2.48
N ILE A 48 -14.29 -10.48 -2.58
CA ILE A 48 -13.16 -10.88 -3.41
C ILE A 48 -13.37 -10.48 -4.88
N GLU A 49 -14.60 -10.60 -5.39
CA GLU A 49 -14.98 -10.22 -6.76
C GLU A 49 -14.82 -8.71 -7.06
N ASP A 50 -14.78 -7.85 -6.04
CA ASP A 50 -14.59 -6.40 -6.19
C ASP A 50 -13.10 -6.02 -6.24
N VAL A 51 -12.17 -6.96 -6.00
CA VAL A 51 -10.72 -6.72 -6.05
C VAL A 51 -10.23 -6.78 -7.49
N LEU A 52 -9.86 -5.63 -8.06
CA LEU A 52 -9.42 -5.54 -9.46
C LEU A 52 -8.05 -6.21 -9.72
N ALA A 53 -7.09 -5.95 -8.82
CA ALA A 53 -5.73 -6.49 -8.90
C ALA A 53 -4.99 -6.36 -7.57
N ILE A 54 -3.92 -7.15 -7.42
CA ILE A 54 -2.92 -7.05 -6.35
C ILE A 54 -1.65 -6.43 -6.94
N ALA A 55 -1.32 -5.22 -6.49
CA ALA A 55 -0.07 -4.55 -6.86
C ALA A 55 1.10 -5.12 -6.03
N VAL A 56 2.22 -5.43 -6.69
CA VAL A 56 3.45 -5.95 -6.09
C VAL A 56 4.68 -5.20 -6.59
N LYS A 57 5.77 -5.23 -5.83
CA LYS A 57 6.99 -4.49 -6.17
C LYS A 57 7.67 -5.03 -7.42
N ASP A 58 7.75 -6.35 -7.52
CA ASP A 58 8.47 -7.07 -8.56
C ASP A 58 7.88 -8.48 -8.77
N GLU A 59 8.34 -9.17 -9.82
CA GLU A 59 7.88 -10.50 -10.18
C GLU A 59 8.21 -11.57 -9.12
N SER A 60 9.29 -11.37 -8.35
CA SER A 60 9.65 -12.29 -7.26
C SER A 60 8.61 -12.20 -6.13
N GLN A 61 8.21 -10.99 -5.76
CA GLN A 61 7.11 -10.80 -4.83
C GLN A 61 5.80 -11.37 -5.36
N ALA A 62 5.48 -11.20 -6.65
CA ALA A 62 4.27 -11.79 -7.25
C ALA A 62 4.19 -13.31 -7.01
N LYS A 63 5.28 -14.03 -7.27
CA LYS A 63 5.38 -15.49 -7.04
C LYS A 63 5.18 -15.85 -5.56
N ASN A 64 5.83 -15.11 -4.66
CA ASN A 64 5.72 -15.35 -3.22
C ASN A 64 4.29 -15.13 -2.70
N GLU A 65 3.61 -14.07 -3.13
CA GLU A 65 2.23 -13.82 -2.71
C GLU A 65 1.26 -14.83 -3.32
N ARG A 66 1.44 -15.25 -4.58
CA ARG A 66 0.67 -16.35 -5.17
C ARG A 66 0.83 -17.66 -4.37
N ALA A 67 2.05 -18.00 -3.97
CA ALA A 67 2.30 -19.16 -3.11
C ALA A 67 1.59 -19.02 -1.75
N ARG A 68 1.65 -17.84 -1.12
CA ARG A 68 0.97 -17.58 0.17
C ARG A 68 -0.54 -17.69 0.07
N LEU A 69 -1.15 -17.25 -1.03
CA LEU A 69 -2.58 -17.44 -1.29
C LEU A 69 -2.92 -18.92 -1.37
N LYS A 70 -2.14 -19.71 -2.13
CA LYS A 70 -2.29 -21.17 -2.22
C LYS A 70 -2.23 -21.84 -0.85
N TYR A 71 -1.27 -21.47 0.01
CA TYR A 71 -1.18 -21.97 1.39
C TYR A 71 -2.31 -21.52 2.31
N SER A 72 -2.97 -20.41 1.97
CA SER A 72 -4.13 -19.88 2.70
C SER A 72 -5.45 -20.44 2.17
N TYR A 73 -5.42 -21.45 1.29
CA TYR A 73 -6.58 -22.04 0.62
C TYR A 73 -7.38 -21.04 -0.23
N VAL A 74 -6.70 -20.01 -0.75
CA VAL A 74 -7.27 -19.05 -1.71
C VAL A 74 -6.62 -19.30 -3.07
N ASP A 75 -7.44 -19.45 -4.11
CA ASP A 75 -6.94 -19.63 -5.46
C ASP A 75 -6.22 -18.36 -5.95
N PRO A 76 -4.89 -18.40 -6.18
CA PRO A 76 -4.14 -17.23 -6.65
C PRO A 76 -4.59 -16.74 -8.03
N ASP A 77 -5.26 -17.57 -8.82
CA ASP A 77 -5.79 -17.19 -10.14
C ASP A 77 -7.11 -16.41 -10.07
N THR A 78 -7.68 -16.28 -8.87
CA THR A 78 -8.81 -15.37 -8.63
C THR A 78 -8.39 -13.90 -8.75
N PHE A 79 -7.10 -13.59 -8.60
CA PHE A 79 -6.59 -12.21 -8.62
C PHE A 79 -5.65 -11.95 -9.79
N ASN A 80 -5.80 -10.78 -10.41
CA ASN A 80 -4.79 -10.24 -11.30
C ASN A 80 -3.62 -9.69 -10.48
N PHE A 81 -2.38 -10.03 -10.85
CA PHE A 81 -1.19 -9.41 -10.24
C PHE A 81 -0.60 -8.36 -11.17
N VAL A 82 -0.22 -7.21 -10.60
CA VAL A 82 0.39 -6.10 -11.33
C VAL A 82 1.71 -5.71 -10.66
N VAL A 83 2.79 -5.66 -11.43
CA VAL A 83 4.08 -5.15 -10.97
C VAL A 83 4.06 -3.63 -11.05
N ALA A 84 4.13 -2.98 -9.88
CA ALA A 84 4.05 -1.53 -9.70
C ALA A 84 5.18 -1.04 -8.75
N PRO A 85 6.43 -0.98 -9.22
CA PRO A 85 7.59 -0.70 -8.35
C PRO A 85 7.53 0.68 -7.71
N ASP A 86 6.93 1.65 -8.39
CA ASP A 86 6.79 3.03 -7.92
C ASP A 86 5.98 3.11 -6.62
N PHE A 87 5.02 2.20 -6.41
CA PHE A 87 4.20 2.15 -5.19
C PHE A 87 5.03 1.83 -3.94
N TYR A 88 6.19 1.20 -4.12
CA TYR A 88 7.10 0.80 -3.04
C TYR A 88 8.24 1.81 -2.81
N ASN A 89 8.23 2.94 -3.52
CA ASN A 89 9.14 4.06 -3.29
C ASN A 89 8.34 5.33 -2.95
N LYS A 90 8.16 5.58 -1.64
CA LYS A 90 7.42 6.72 -1.09
C LYS A 90 7.81 8.06 -1.73
N HIS A 91 9.10 8.32 -1.92
CA HIS A 91 9.57 9.59 -2.45
C HIS A 91 9.27 9.73 -3.94
N SER A 92 9.45 8.65 -4.71
CA SER A 92 9.10 8.61 -6.13
C SER A 92 7.59 8.81 -6.31
N LEU A 93 6.77 8.01 -5.62
CA LEU A 93 5.31 8.07 -5.72
C LEU A 93 4.77 9.45 -5.34
N SER A 94 5.23 10.02 -4.22
CA SER A 94 4.82 11.36 -3.78
C SER A 94 5.16 12.44 -4.81
N SER A 95 6.33 12.34 -5.46
CA SER A 95 6.73 13.24 -6.55
C SER A 95 5.85 13.05 -7.79
N MET A 96 5.54 11.81 -8.16
CA MET A 96 4.69 11.49 -9.31
C MET A 96 3.27 12.00 -9.13
N ILE A 97 2.65 11.77 -7.97
CA ILE A 97 1.32 12.30 -7.60
C ILE A 97 1.28 13.83 -7.75
N ARG A 98 2.31 14.52 -7.24
CA ARG A 98 2.39 15.98 -7.28
C ARG A 98 2.61 16.57 -8.67
N ARG A 99 3.19 15.79 -9.56
CA ARG A 99 3.43 16.16 -10.96
C ARG A 99 2.35 15.63 -11.92
N GLY A 100 1.34 14.96 -11.37
CA GLY A 100 0.30 14.29 -12.15
C GLY A 100 0.84 13.23 -13.10
N VAL A 101 1.91 12.55 -12.72
CA VAL A 101 2.48 11.44 -13.48
C VAL A 101 1.88 10.15 -12.95
N GLN A 102 1.35 9.34 -13.85
CA GLN A 102 0.82 8.02 -13.50
C GLN A 102 1.98 7.04 -13.23
N PRO A 103 1.96 6.30 -12.10
CA PRO A 103 2.92 5.24 -11.83
C PRO A 103 2.94 4.14 -12.90
N SER A 104 4.09 3.49 -13.05
CA SER A 104 4.20 2.35 -13.95
C SER A 104 3.53 1.10 -13.37
N GLU A 105 2.70 0.46 -14.19
CA GLU A 105 1.96 -0.76 -13.85
C GLU A 105 2.10 -1.76 -15.01
N LYS A 106 2.53 -3.00 -14.71
CA LYS A 106 2.66 -4.07 -15.71
C LYS A 106 2.01 -5.34 -15.21
N SER A 107 1.10 -5.93 -15.98
CA SER A 107 0.50 -7.22 -15.65
C SER A 107 1.57 -8.31 -15.48
N PHE A 108 1.45 -9.10 -14.42
CA PHE A 108 2.28 -10.28 -14.18
C PHE A 108 1.71 -11.49 -14.93
N SER A 109 2.53 -12.16 -15.73
CA SER A 109 2.11 -13.30 -16.56
C SER A 109 2.64 -14.66 -16.06
N GLY A 110 3.06 -14.78 -14.80
CA GLY A 110 3.60 -16.03 -14.28
C GLY A 110 2.49 -17.07 -14.08
N ASN A 111 2.39 -18.02 -15.01
CA ASN A 111 1.50 -19.17 -14.91
C ASN A 111 1.77 -19.98 -13.63
N SER A 112 0.71 -20.57 -13.09
CA SER A 112 0.65 -21.51 -11.97
C SER A 112 1.27 -22.88 -12.29
N ASP A 113 2.39 -22.93 -13.00
CA ASP A 113 3.08 -24.19 -13.30
C ASP A 113 4.12 -24.48 -12.21
N ASP A 114 3.63 -24.79 -11.00
CA ASP A 114 4.35 -25.44 -9.88
C ASP A 114 3.37 -26.25 -8.99
#